data_AF-A0AAD8N0T8-F1
#
_entry.id   AF-A0AAD8N0T8-F1
#
_cell.length_a   1.000
_cell.length_b   1.000
_cell.length_c   1.000
_cell.angle_alpha   90.00
_cell.angle_beta   90.00
_cell.angle_gamma   90.00
#
_symmetry.space_group_name_H-M   'P 1'
#
loop_
_entity.id
_entity.type
_entity.pdbx_description
1 polymer ?
#
loop_
_entity_poly.entity_id
_entity_poly.type
_entity_poly.pdbx_seq_one_letter_code
_entity_poly.pdbx_strand_id
1 'polypeptide(L)'
;MMAAKLLLVLVICRLIVTFGLTLNSSEVFGIGINDHRFGLNPTELESASHDFGGQNRAEPLAVFHPTSADDISRLIKSAYESAHGFTVSARGHGHSINGQAHTKNGVVIQMSDSKKLVEPRVDESLRFVDVWGGELWIDVLNYTLRYGLAPKSWTDYLYLSVGGTLSNAGISGQAFNHGPQISNVYELDVITGKGELRTCSEQQDSELFHAVLGGLGQFGIISRARIALESAPQRVRWIRVLYSNFSSFTHDQEYLISLHSQPAAQKFDYVEGFVIVDEGLINNWRSSFFSPSNPVKISSVVGANGGVLYCLEITKNYHQLNAHAIDQEVEELLKKLNYIPATEFTTDLPYVDFLDRVHKAELKLRSKGLWEVPHPWLNLFVPKSRIDDFDKGVFRGILGNKTSGPILIYPMNKNKWDERSSVVTPNEEVFYLVALLRSALDNGEETQTLEYLSDQNRQILRFCDDAGIKIKQYLPHYNTQKQWMDHFGDKWPMIYQRKMEFDPKHILATGQRIFQPNFRTYTGSM
;
A
#
# COMPACT_ATOMS: atom_id res chain seq x y z
N MET A 1 22.56 51.76 25.38
CA MET A 1 21.20 51.38 25.84
C MET A 1 20.17 51.20 24.73
N MET A 2 20.33 51.80 23.54
CA MET A 2 19.37 51.69 22.42
C MET A 2 19.53 50.41 21.57
N ALA A 3 20.76 49.92 21.39
CA ALA A 3 21.04 48.71 20.58
C ALA A 3 20.50 47.40 21.20
N ALA A 4 20.46 47.29 22.54
CA ALA A 4 19.92 46.12 23.23
C ALA A 4 18.38 46.02 23.13
N LYS A 5 17.67 47.15 23.03
CA LYS A 5 16.22 47.17 22.82
C LYS A 5 15.83 46.80 21.37
N LEU A 6 16.66 47.17 20.39
CA LEU A 6 16.41 46.84 18.98
C LEU A 6 16.64 45.34 18.70
N LEU A 7 17.62 44.70 19.34
CA LEU A 7 17.86 43.26 19.23
C LEU A 7 16.74 42.43 19.88
N LEU A 8 16.21 42.88 21.02
CA LEU A 8 15.09 42.20 21.70
C LEU A 8 13.80 42.30 20.88
N VAL A 9 13.53 43.45 20.25
CA VAL A 9 12.38 43.63 19.36
C VAL A 9 12.52 42.82 18.06
N LEU A 10 13.73 42.65 17.51
CA LEU A 10 13.95 41.78 16.33
C LEU A 10 13.85 40.28 16.65
N VAL A 11 14.21 39.85 17.87
CA VAL A 11 14.02 38.47 18.33
C VAL A 11 12.54 38.18 18.62
N ILE A 12 11.81 39.13 19.21
CA ILE A 12 10.36 39.01 19.45
C ILE A 12 9.58 39.10 18.12
N CYS A 13 9.98 39.96 17.18
CA CYS A 13 9.35 40.03 15.86
C CYS A 13 9.67 38.81 14.97
N ARG A 14 10.83 38.14 15.12
CA ARG A 14 11.06 36.84 14.45
C ARG A 14 10.28 35.69 15.08
N LEU A 15 9.96 35.76 16.37
CA LEU A 15 9.05 34.81 17.01
C LEU A 15 7.58 35.04 16.58
N ILE A 16 7.17 36.29 16.33
CA ILE A 16 5.78 36.61 15.94
C ILE A 16 5.55 36.47 14.42
N VAL A 17 6.57 36.64 13.57
CA VAL A 17 6.41 36.57 12.10
C VAL A 17 6.64 35.15 11.53
N THR A 18 7.21 34.21 12.30
CA THR A 18 7.39 32.81 11.86
C THR A 18 6.29 31.87 12.38
N PHE A 19 5.46 32.33 13.31
CA PHE A 19 4.31 31.58 13.82
C PHE A 19 2.99 32.16 13.29
N GLY A 20 2.72 31.87 12.01
CA GLY A 20 1.35 31.88 11.52
C GLY A 20 0.58 30.74 12.18
N LEU A 21 -0.22 31.08 13.19
CA LEU A 21 -1.20 30.23 13.89
C LEU A 21 -0.61 29.04 14.66
N THR A 22 -0.04 29.31 15.84
CA THR A 22 0.18 28.26 16.85
C THR A 22 -1.11 27.98 17.59
N LEU A 23 -1.63 26.76 17.47
CA LEU A 23 -2.34 26.15 18.60
C LEU A 23 -1.45 26.34 19.84
N ASN A 24 -2.01 26.93 20.89
CA ASN A 24 -1.29 27.07 22.14
C ASN A 24 -0.97 25.65 22.61
N SER A 25 0.30 25.35 22.85
CA SER A 25 0.74 24.03 23.33
C SER A 25 -0.12 23.56 24.50
N SER A 26 -0.57 24.49 25.35
CA SER A 26 -1.48 24.25 26.46
C SER A 26 -2.84 23.61 26.09
N GLU A 27 -3.34 23.71 24.86
CA GLU A 27 -4.57 23.03 24.42
C GLU A 27 -4.33 21.55 24.11
N VAL A 28 -3.17 21.20 23.54
CA VAL A 28 -2.76 19.81 23.34
C VAL A 28 -2.41 19.15 24.69
N PHE A 29 -1.78 19.90 25.60
CA PHE A 29 -1.41 19.43 26.95
C PHE A 29 -2.51 19.56 28.01
N GLY A 30 -3.62 20.24 27.69
CA GLY A 30 -4.82 20.33 28.54
C GLY A 30 -5.73 19.11 28.44
N ILE A 31 -5.43 18.20 27.51
CA ILE A 31 -6.07 16.90 27.41
C ILE A 31 -5.58 16.09 28.63
N GLY A 32 -6.48 15.60 29.49
CA GLY A 32 -6.17 14.78 30.68
C GLY A 32 -5.54 13.40 30.39
N ILE A 33 -4.76 13.31 29.33
CA ILE A 33 -3.88 12.23 28.90
C ILE A 33 -2.50 12.58 29.46
N ASN A 34 -1.89 11.67 30.21
CA ASN A 34 -0.54 11.87 30.76
C ASN A 34 0.45 12.36 29.68
N ASP A 35 1.17 13.43 30.00
CA ASP A 35 2.12 14.13 29.13
C ASP A 35 3.19 13.18 28.52
N HIS A 36 3.55 12.11 29.25
CA HIS A 36 4.52 11.10 28.80
C HIS A 36 4.13 10.30 27.55
N ARG A 37 2.89 10.42 27.04
CA ARG A 37 2.45 9.77 25.79
C ARG A 37 2.67 10.63 24.56
N PHE A 38 2.97 11.91 24.74
CA PHE A 38 3.30 12.82 23.64
C PHE A 38 4.82 12.92 23.50
N GLY A 39 5.32 12.39 22.40
CA GLY A 39 6.67 12.58 21.92
C GLY A 39 6.83 13.95 21.29
N LEU A 40 7.71 14.76 21.88
CA LEU A 40 8.06 16.12 21.43
C LEU A 40 9.55 16.27 21.11
N ASN A 41 10.33 15.20 21.28
CA ASN A 41 11.75 15.28 21.00
C ASN A 41 11.98 15.41 19.49
N PRO A 42 13.01 16.17 19.05
CA PRO A 42 13.23 16.44 17.62
C PRO A 42 13.40 15.19 16.76
N THR A 43 14.05 14.14 17.27
CA THR A 43 14.30 12.89 16.52
C THR A 43 13.00 12.19 16.14
N GLU A 44 12.04 12.18 17.06
CA GLU A 44 10.76 11.53 16.88
C GLU A 44 9.84 12.33 15.94
N LEU A 45 9.79 13.65 16.11
CA LEU A 45 9.09 14.54 15.19
C LEU A 45 9.66 14.43 13.77
N GLU A 46 10.98 14.34 13.64
CA GLU A 46 11.66 14.13 12.37
C GLU A 46 11.24 12.79 11.74
N SER A 47 11.29 11.69 12.50
CA SER A 47 10.88 10.38 12.01
C SER A 47 9.43 10.34 11.53
N ALA A 48 8.51 11.00 12.25
CA ALA A 48 7.11 11.10 11.87
C ALA A 48 6.85 12.06 10.69
N SER A 49 7.83 12.91 10.34
CA SER A 49 7.73 13.90 9.25
C SER A 49 8.06 13.35 7.87
N HIS A 50 8.66 12.15 7.80
CA HIS A 50 9.04 11.45 6.56
C HIS A 50 8.21 10.20 6.35
N ASP A 51 8.09 9.77 5.10
CA ASP A 51 7.55 8.46 4.72
C ASP A 51 8.50 7.75 3.74
N PHE A 52 8.18 6.50 3.41
CA PHE A 52 8.99 5.69 2.49
C PHE A 52 9.16 6.36 1.11
N GLY A 53 8.19 7.18 0.69
CA GLY A 53 8.27 7.95 -0.54
C GLY A 53 9.43 8.94 -0.60
N GLY A 54 9.87 9.48 0.54
CA GLY A 54 11.03 10.37 0.64
C GLY A 54 10.91 11.68 -0.15
N GLN A 55 9.69 12.08 -0.53
CA GLN A 55 9.42 13.22 -1.42
C GLN A 55 8.72 14.39 -0.72
N ASN A 56 8.01 14.12 0.37
CA ASN A 56 7.24 15.11 1.10
C ASN A 56 7.67 15.09 2.57
N ARG A 57 7.82 16.28 3.16
CA ARG A 57 8.04 16.44 4.61
C ARG A 57 6.93 17.28 5.22
N ALA A 58 6.38 16.83 6.34
CA ALA A 58 5.48 17.63 7.15
C ALA A 58 5.63 17.27 8.63
N GLU A 59 6.17 18.20 9.40
CA GLU A 59 6.45 18.01 10.82
C GLU A 59 5.16 18.13 11.64
N PRO A 60 4.81 17.13 12.46
CA PRO A 60 3.65 17.22 13.35
C PRO A 60 3.93 18.09 14.57
N LEU A 61 2.89 18.50 15.28
CA LEU A 61 3.01 19.19 16.57
C LEU A 61 3.48 18.24 17.68
N ALA A 62 3.06 16.98 17.61
CA ALA A 62 3.45 15.93 18.53
C ALA A 62 3.25 14.55 17.88
N VAL A 63 3.98 13.56 18.37
CA VAL A 63 3.71 12.15 18.10
C VAL A 63 3.05 11.55 19.34
N PHE A 64 1.93 10.85 19.16
CA PHE A 64 1.18 10.24 20.24
C PHE A 64 1.36 8.73 20.25
N HIS A 65 1.75 8.18 21.39
CA HIS A 65 1.88 6.74 21.63
C HIS A 65 0.69 6.21 22.42
N PRO A 66 -0.36 5.70 21.75
CA PRO A 66 -1.52 5.16 22.44
C PRO A 66 -1.16 3.87 23.17
N THR A 67 -1.85 3.63 24.30
CA THR A 67 -1.80 2.35 25.02
C THR A 67 -3.09 1.53 24.93
N SER A 68 -4.09 2.07 24.24
CA SER A 68 -5.39 1.45 24.06
C SER A 68 -6.17 2.18 22.95
N ALA A 69 -7.25 1.57 22.47
CA ALA A 69 -8.21 2.24 21.59
C ALA A 69 -8.89 3.46 22.29
N ASP A 70 -9.09 3.39 23.61
CA ASP A 70 -9.64 4.50 24.41
C ASP A 70 -8.74 5.74 24.37
N ASP A 71 -7.42 5.56 24.36
CA ASP A 71 -6.49 6.69 24.25
C ASP A 71 -6.62 7.42 22.92
N ILE A 72 -6.78 6.66 21.83
CA ILE A 72 -7.03 7.21 20.49
C ILE A 72 -8.38 7.94 20.47
N SER A 73 -9.42 7.33 21.06
CA SER A 73 -10.75 7.93 21.21
C SER A 73 -10.69 9.26 21.97
N ARG A 74 -10.00 9.31 23.11
CA ARG A 74 -9.83 10.54 23.90
C ARG A 74 -9.10 11.63 23.12
N LEU A 75 -8.00 11.29 22.42
CA LEU A 75 -7.27 12.25 21.60
C LEU A 75 -8.16 12.82 20.47
N ILE A 76 -8.86 11.95 19.73
CA ILE A 76 -9.74 12.39 18.64
C ILE A 76 -10.91 13.21 19.19
N LYS A 77 -11.51 12.80 20.31
CA LYS A 77 -12.58 13.56 20.95
C LYS A 77 -12.11 14.95 21.35
N SER A 78 -10.91 15.09 21.90
CA SER A 78 -10.32 16.40 22.19
C SER A 78 -10.07 17.25 20.94
N ALA A 79 -9.58 16.62 19.86
CA ALA A 79 -9.43 17.28 18.56
C ALA A 79 -10.78 17.75 18.00
N TYR A 80 -11.80 16.92 18.14
CA TYR A 80 -13.15 17.17 17.66
C TYR A 80 -13.90 18.21 18.50
N GLU A 81 -13.73 18.24 19.82
CA GLU A 81 -14.44 19.16 20.72
C GLU A 81 -13.73 20.51 20.85
N SER A 82 -12.43 20.60 20.52
CA SER A 82 -11.68 21.85 20.56
C SER A 82 -12.33 22.93 19.69
N ALA A 83 -12.37 24.16 20.23
CA ALA A 83 -12.89 25.34 19.55
C ALA A 83 -12.07 25.69 18.30
N HIS A 84 -10.76 25.44 18.36
CA HIS A 84 -9.82 25.66 17.26
C HIS A 84 -9.57 24.39 16.45
N GLY A 85 -9.73 23.22 17.07
CA GLY A 85 -9.52 21.92 16.46
C GLY A 85 -8.05 21.69 16.10
N PHE A 86 -7.68 20.43 15.97
CA PHE A 86 -6.40 20.04 15.37
C PHE A 86 -6.61 18.75 14.59
N THR A 87 -5.71 18.50 13.65
CA THR A 87 -5.82 17.35 12.76
C THR A 87 -5.09 16.15 13.37
N VAL A 88 -5.53 14.95 13.02
CA VAL A 88 -5.00 13.70 13.56
C VAL A 88 -4.72 12.76 12.40
N SER A 89 -3.54 12.14 12.39
CA SER A 89 -3.18 11.14 11.39
C SER A 89 -2.65 9.88 12.04
N ALA A 90 -3.19 8.72 11.66
CA ALA A 90 -2.65 7.43 12.08
C ALA A 90 -1.44 7.06 11.21
N ARG A 91 -0.30 6.81 11.84
CA ARG A 91 0.90 6.30 11.18
C ARG A 91 1.10 4.83 11.56
N GLY A 92 0.97 3.95 10.57
CA GLY A 92 1.38 2.55 10.67
C GLY A 92 2.90 2.43 10.60
N HIS A 93 3.41 1.74 9.58
CA HIS A 93 4.86 1.59 9.35
C HIS A 93 5.47 2.68 8.44
N GLY A 94 4.78 3.81 8.24
CA GLY A 94 5.32 4.94 7.45
C GLY A 94 5.52 4.68 5.95
N HIS A 95 4.96 3.59 5.40
CA HIS A 95 5.22 3.16 4.01
C HIS A 95 4.37 3.89 2.94
N SER A 96 3.87 5.08 3.27
CA SER A 96 3.22 5.98 2.31
C SER A 96 4.24 6.54 1.31
N ILE A 97 3.77 7.03 0.16
CA ILE A 97 4.63 7.56 -0.91
C ILE A 97 4.59 9.10 -0.99
N ASN A 98 3.47 9.71 -0.61
CA ASN A 98 3.20 11.12 -0.88
C ASN A 98 2.68 11.88 0.35
N GLY A 99 3.09 11.46 1.54
CA GLY A 99 2.75 12.09 2.81
C GLY A 99 1.32 11.80 3.29
N GLN A 100 0.69 10.72 2.83
CA GLN A 100 -0.68 10.35 3.21
C GLN A 100 -0.84 10.20 4.73
N ALA A 101 0.18 9.66 5.41
CA ALA A 101 0.19 9.48 6.87
C ALA A 101 0.67 10.72 7.64
N HIS A 102 1.00 11.83 6.96
CA HIS A 102 1.40 13.06 7.63
C HIS A 102 0.19 13.91 8.03
N THR A 103 0.45 14.87 8.92
CA THR A 103 -0.50 15.92 9.23
C THR A 103 0.24 17.24 9.45
N LYS A 104 -0.36 18.36 9.01
CA LYS A 104 0.13 19.70 9.36
C LYS A 104 -0.65 20.22 10.56
N ASN A 105 -0.01 20.95 11.47
CA ASN A 105 -0.66 21.56 12.64
C ASN A 105 -1.51 20.56 13.45
N GLY A 106 -0.99 19.34 13.64
CA GLY A 106 -1.75 18.26 14.25
C GLY A 106 -0.86 17.18 14.87
N VAL A 107 -1.49 16.10 15.30
CA VAL A 107 -0.84 14.99 16.02
C VAL A 107 -0.77 13.76 15.12
N VAL A 108 0.41 13.14 15.03
CA VAL A 108 0.56 11.81 14.44
C VAL A 108 0.41 10.77 15.53
N ILE A 109 -0.48 9.81 15.35
CA ILE A 109 -0.62 8.65 16.24
C ILE A 109 0.30 7.55 15.73
N GLN A 110 1.29 7.15 16.53
CA GLN A 110 2.15 6.02 16.24
C GLN A 110 1.39 4.73 16.53
N MET A 111 0.93 4.06 15.48
CA MET A 111 0.15 2.83 15.62
C MET A 111 1.04 1.59 15.80
N SER A 112 2.27 1.62 15.27
CA SER A 112 3.23 0.50 15.38
C SER A 112 3.99 0.50 16.70
N ASP A 113 4.76 -0.57 16.96
CA ASP A 113 5.53 -0.80 18.21
C ASP A 113 4.68 -0.83 19.50
N SER A 114 3.38 -0.98 19.31
CA SER A 114 2.34 -1.25 20.30
C SER A 114 2.40 -2.69 20.87
N LYS A 115 3.59 -3.32 20.95
CA LYS A 115 3.83 -4.75 21.27
C LYS A 115 3.25 -5.24 22.62
N LYS A 116 2.45 -4.42 23.31
CA LYS A 116 1.81 -4.67 24.60
C LYS A 116 0.34 -4.23 24.68
N LEU A 117 -0.30 -3.80 23.60
CA LEU A 117 -1.67 -3.22 23.72
C LEU A 117 -2.76 -4.28 23.69
N VAL A 118 -2.71 -5.19 22.72
CA VAL A 118 -3.68 -6.28 22.56
C VAL A 118 -2.95 -7.49 21.98
N GLU A 119 -2.99 -8.63 22.67
CA GLU A 119 -2.46 -9.87 22.12
C GLU A 119 -3.38 -10.38 20.99
N PRO A 120 -2.83 -10.83 19.85
CA PRO A 120 -3.62 -11.46 18.81
C PRO A 120 -4.46 -12.62 19.36
N ARG A 121 -5.72 -12.74 18.93
CA ARG A 121 -6.59 -13.85 19.33
C ARG A 121 -7.01 -14.66 18.12
N VAL A 122 -6.62 -15.92 18.07
CA VAL A 122 -7.00 -16.86 17.01
C VAL A 122 -8.21 -17.68 17.44
N ASP A 123 -9.17 -17.86 16.53
CA ASP A 123 -10.21 -18.87 16.63
C ASP A 123 -9.99 -19.91 15.53
N GLU A 124 -9.56 -21.11 15.89
CA GLU A 124 -9.26 -22.19 14.93
C GLU A 124 -10.51 -22.75 14.26
N SER A 125 -11.64 -22.72 14.98
CA SER A 125 -12.91 -23.27 14.50
C SER A 125 -13.57 -22.36 13.47
N LEU A 126 -13.59 -21.05 13.76
CA LEU A 126 -14.14 -20.02 12.88
C LEU A 126 -13.09 -19.47 11.90
N ARG A 127 -11.82 -19.88 12.05
CA ARG A 127 -10.67 -19.52 11.21
C ARG A 127 -10.56 -18.01 11.02
N PHE A 128 -10.35 -17.30 12.12
CA PHE A 128 -9.98 -15.89 12.09
C PHE A 128 -8.92 -15.55 13.12
N VAL A 129 -8.29 -14.39 12.94
CA VAL A 129 -7.46 -13.74 13.96
C VAL A 129 -7.96 -12.32 14.21
N ASP A 130 -8.16 -11.97 15.47
CA ASP A 130 -8.36 -10.60 15.92
C ASP A 130 -6.99 -9.97 16.24
N VAL A 131 -6.64 -8.86 15.58
CA VAL A 131 -5.34 -8.19 15.72
C VAL A 131 -5.48 -6.69 15.85
N TRP A 132 -4.51 -6.05 16.51
CA TRP A 132 -4.39 -4.59 16.56
C TRP A 132 -4.16 -4.01 15.15
N GLY A 133 -4.77 -2.86 14.85
CA GLY A 133 -4.65 -2.22 13.54
C GLY A 133 -3.23 -1.75 13.21
N GLY A 134 -2.38 -1.54 14.21
CA GLY A 134 -0.96 -1.22 14.02
C GLY A 134 -0.02 -2.42 13.87
N GLU A 135 -0.53 -3.65 14.03
CA GLU A 135 0.27 -4.88 13.92
C GLU A 135 0.80 -5.04 12.49
N LEU A 136 2.03 -5.53 12.33
CA LEU A 136 2.60 -5.80 11.01
C LEU A 136 2.13 -7.16 10.49
N TRP A 137 1.93 -7.29 9.18
CA TRP A 137 1.51 -8.55 8.57
C TRP A 137 2.50 -9.71 8.79
N ILE A 138 3.81 -9.41 8.93
CA ILE A 138 4.82 -10.41 9.30
C ILE A 138 4.59 -10.98 10.70
N ASP A 139 4.19 -10.14 11.66
CA ASP A 139 3.89 -10.57 13.03
C ASP A 139 2.57 -11.35 13.08
N VAL A 140 1.56 -10.92 12.32
CA VAL A 140 0.31 -11.67 12.14
C VAL A 140 0.59 -13.07 11.57
N LEU A 141 1.38 -13.17 10.50
CA LEU A 141 1.78 -14.45 9.89
C LEU A 141 2.46 -15.36 10.92
N ASN A 142 3.49 -14.84 11.60
CA ASN A 142 4.25 -15.61 12.59
C ASN A 142 3.39 -16.08 13.77
N TYR A 143 2.38 -15.29 14.16
CA TYR A 143 1.45 -15.66 15.21
C TYR A 143 0.48 -16.77 14.76
N THR A 144 -0.18 -16.60 13.60
CA THR A 144 -1.20 -17.55 13.12
C THR A 144 -0.60 -18.90 12.74
N LEU A 145 0.65 -18.94 12.28
CA LEU A 145 1.34 -20.19 11.94
C LEU A 145 1.48 -21.15 13.13
N ARG A 146 1.50 -20.64 14.37
CA ARG A 146 1.51 -21.47 15.59
C ARG A 146 0.25 -22.32 15.73
N TYR A 147 -0.82 -21.93 15.05
CA TYR A 147 -2.11 -22.61 14.98
C TYR A 147 -2.29 -23.38 13.66
N GLY A 148 -1.26 -23.46 12.81
CA GLY A 148 -1.36 -24.06 11.48
C GLY A 148 -2.28 -23.28 10.52
N LEU A 149 -2.46 -21.98 10.77
CA LEU A 149 -3.33 -21.09 9.99
C LEU A 149 -2.57 -19.88 9.42
N ALA A 150 -3.08 -19.30 8.35
CA ALA A 150 -2.55 -18.09 7.73
C ALA A 150 -3.66 -17.26 7.06
N PRO A 151 -3.52 -15.92 6.98
CA PRO A 151 -4.33 -15.09 6.08
C PRO A 151 -4.32 -15.58 4.63
N LYS A 152 -5.44 -15.35 3.93
CA LYS A 152 -5.65 -15.83 2.55
C LYS A 152 -5.12 -14.89 1.47
N SER A 153 -5.14 -13.58 1.75
CA SER A 153 -4.70 -12.52 0.85
C SER A 153 -3.61 -11.68 1.50
N TRP A 154 -2.61 -11.32 0.70
CA TRP A 154 -1.38 -10.71 1.18
C TRP A 154 -1.05 -9.42 0.43
N THR A 155 0.00 -8.76 0.91
CA THR A 155 0.78 -7.77 0.17
C THR A 155 2.15 -8.35 -0.12
N ASP A 156 2.80 -7.88 -1.18
CA ASP A 156 4.15 -8.31 -1.53
C ASP A 156 5.20 -8.07 -0.43
N TYR A 157 4.98 -7.02 0.37
CA TYR A 157 5.83 -6.64 1.48
C TYR A 157 5.04 -6.75 2.79
N LEU A 158 5.59 -7.47 3.78
CA LEU A 158 4.87 -7.83 5.01
C LEU A 158 5.11 -6.89 6.19
N TYR A 159 6.08 -5.99 6.09
CA TYR A 159 6.37 -4.97 7.11
C TYR A 159 5.47 -3.75 6.88
N LEU A 160 4.18 -4.01 6.74
CA LEU A 160 3.10 -3.05 6.60
C LEU A 160 2.08 -3.32 7.71
N SER A 161 1.50 -2.27 8.28
CA SER A 161 0.47 -2.41 9.30
C SER A 161 -0.86 -2.86 8.71
N VAL A 162 -1.62 -3.68 9.45
CA VAL A 162 -2.97 -4.14 9.11
C VAL A 162 -3.91 -2.98 8.73
N GLY A 163 -4.07 -1.99 9.60
CA GLY A 163 -4.94 -0.84 9.36
C GLY A 163 -4.50 0.01 8.16
N GLY A 164 -3.19 0.10 7.93
CA GLY A 164 -2.64 0.80 6.76
C GLY A 164 -3.00 0.16 5.43
N THR A 165 -2.88 -1.17 5.31
CA THR A 165 -3.23 -1.87 4.07
C THR A 165 -4.74 -1.97 3.87
N LEU A 166 -5.51 -2.20 4.94
CA LEU A 166 -6.98 -2.20 4.90
C LEU A 166 -7.57 -0.83 4.56
N SER A 167 -6.87 0.27 4.90
CA SER A 167 -7.25 1.61 4.48
C SER A 167 -7.02 1.87 2.98
N ASN A 168 -6.33 0.98 2.26
CA ASN A 168 -6.06 1.11 0.82
C ASN A 168 -6.76 0.00 0.02
N ALA A 169 -6.29 -1.24 0.16
CA ALA A 169 -6.90 -2.47 -0.36
C ALA A 169 -6.13 -3.69 0.16
N GLY A 170 -4.80 -3.67 0.00
CA GLY A 170 -3.91 -4.80 0.27
C GLY A 170 -3.97 -5.84 -0.84
N ILE A 171 -3.09 -5.71 -1.83
CA ILE A 171 -3.07 -6.57 -3.04
C ILE A 171 -1.73 -7.28 -3.20
N SER A 172 -1.79 -8.49 -3.74
CA SER A 172 -0.68 -9.33 -4.23
C SER A 172 -1.29 -10.42 -5.13
N GLY A 173 -0.47 -11.35 -5.62
CA GLY A 173 -0.87 -12.39 -6.55
C GLY A 173 -1.95 -13.38 -6.08
N GLN A 174 -2.44 -13.33 -4.83
CA GLN A 174 -3.59 -14.13 -4.36
C GLN A 174 -4.94 -13.44 -4.59
N ALA A 175 -4.93 -12.13 -4.88
CA ALA A 175 -6.15 -11.31 -4.93
C ALA A 175 -7.13 -11.75 -6.03
N PHE A 176 -6.66 -12.40 -7.10
CA PHE A 176 -7.55 -12.96 -8.13
C PHE A 176 -8.43 -14.09 -7.59
N ASN A 177 -7.96 -14.82 -6.57
CA ASN A 177 -8.64 -15.98 -6.00
C ASN A 177 -9.48 -15.59 -4.76
N HIS A 178 -8.89 -14.78 -3.88
CA HIS A 178 -9.46 -14.43 -2.57
C HIS A 178 -9.96 -12.98 -2.45
N GLY A 179 -9.77 -12.16 -3.48
CA GLY A 179 -9.91 -10.70 -3.35
C GLY A 179 -8.75 -10.07 -2.59
N PRO A 180 -8.67 -8.73 -2.56
CA PRO A 180 -7.71 -8.00 -1.74
C PRO A 180 -7.90 -8.31 -0.23
N GLN A 181 -6.98 -7.83 0.61
CA GLN A 181 -7.09 -7.97 2.07
C GLN A 181 -8.40 -7.39 2.62
N ILE A 182 -8.91 -6.29 2.04
CA ILE A 182 -10.21 -5.70 2.42
C ILE A 182 -11.41 -6.65 2.20
N SER A 183 -11.29 -7.64 1.30
CA SER A 183 -12.32 -8.68 1.09
C SER A 183 -12.23 -9.84 2.08
N ASN A 184 -11.22 -9.85 2.96
CA ASN A 184 -10.90 -10.95 3.86
C ASN A 184 -10.97 -10.52 5.34
N VAL A 185 -11.85 -9.57 5.65
CA VAL A 185 -12.11 -9.06 7.00
C VAL A 185 -13.56 -9.32 7.37
N TYR A 186 -13.81 -9.82 8.58
CA TYR A 186 -15.17 -10.07 9.07
C TYR A 186 -15.73 -8.94 9.93
N GLU A 187 -14.86 -8.23 10.65
CA GLU A 187 -15.26 -7.26 11.67
C GLU A 187 -14.09 -6.30 11.94
N LEU A 188 -14.39 -5.05 12.28
CA LEU A 188 -13.43 -4.01 12.64
C LEU A 188 -13.87 -3.30 13.91
N ASP A 189 -12.91 -2.88 14.73
CA ASP A 189 -13.14 -1.81 15.71
C ASP A 189 -12.50 -0.52 15.17
N VAL A 190 -13.28 0.55 15.14
CA VAL A 190 -12.94 1.82 14.50
C VAL A 190 -13.22 2.98 15.45
N ILE A 191 -12.27 3.89 15.57
CA ILE A 191 -12.47 5.19 16.22
C ILE A 191 -12.81 6.23 15.15
N THR A 192 -14.05 6.72 15.11
CA THR A 192 -14.50 7.72 14.12
C THR A 192 -13.87 9.08 14.37
N GLY A 193 -14.01 10.03 13.43
CA GLY A 193 -13.57 11.43 13.60
C GLY A 193 -14.30 12.19 14.71
N LYS A 194 -15.39 11.64 15.26
CA LYS A 194 -16.08 12.15 16.46
C LYS A 194 -15.45 11.64 17.76
N GLY A 195 -14.50 10.71 17.68
CA GLY A 195 -13.89 10.03 18.83
C GLY A 195 -14.72 8.87 19.36
N GLU A 196 -15.69 8.36 18.60
CA GLU A 196 -16.54 7.24 19.01
C GLU A 196 -15.85 5.92 18.63
N LEU A 197 -15.61 5.03 19.60
CA LEU A 197 -15.18 3.66 19.34
C LEU A 197 -16.39 2.80 18.96
N ARG A 198 -16.41 2.27 17.73
CA ARG A 198 -17.50 1.47 17.17
C ARG A 198 -16.98 0.15 16.63
N THR A 199 -17.68 -0.94 16.91
CA THR A 199 -17.47 -2.23 16.23
C THR A 199 -18.40 -2.32 15.04
N CYS A 200 -17.86 -2.65 13.87
CA CYS A 200 -18.59 -2.74 12.61
C CYS A 200 -18.24 -4.02 11.82
N SER A 201 -19.20 -4.52 11.04
CA SER A 201 -19.14 -5.72 10.21
C SER A 201 -20.21 -5.62 9.10
N GLU A 202 -20.35 -6.66 8.28
CA GLU A 202 -21.46 -6.74 7.31
C GLU A 202 -22.85 -6.67 7.96
N GLN A 203 -23.00 -7.14 9.19
CA GLN A 203 -24.29 -7.22 9.89
C GLN A 203 -24.50 -6.11 10.93
N GLN A 204 -23.44 -5.42 11.34
CA GLN A 204 -23.47 -4.38 12.35
C GLN A 204 -22.75 -3.14 11.84
N ASP A 205 -23.42 -1.98 11.80
CA ASP A 205 -22.80 -0.72 11.37
C ASP A 205 -22.08 -0.84 10.01
N SER A 206 -22.77 -1.49 9.07
CA SER A 206 -22.23 -1.89 7.77
C SER A 206 -21.75 -0.69 6.94
N GLU A 207 -22.38 0.47 7.09
CA GLU A 207 -21.95 1.69 6.42
C GLU A 207 -20.53 2.10 6.86
N LEU A 208 -20.23 2.06 8.16
CA LEU A 208 -18.88 2.34 8.67
C LEU A 208 -17.88 1.27 8.23
N PHE A 209 -18.27 -0.01 8.28
CA PHE A 209 -17.43 -1.13 7.85
C PHE A 209 -16.97 -0.96 6.40
N HIS A 210 -17.91 -0.69 5.49
CA HIS A 210 -17.61 -0.45 4.08
C HIS A 210 -16.92 0.89 3.84
N ALA A 211 -17.18 1.92 4.67
CA ALA A 211 -16.49 3.19 4.57
C ALA A 211 -14.98 3.06 4.81
N VAL A 212 -14.56 2.40 5.90
CA VAL A 212 -13.14 2.35 6.29
C VAL A 212 -12.29 1.42 5.42
N LEU A 213 -12.88 0.38 4.83
CA LEU A 213 -12.20 -0.52 3.89
C LEU A 213 -11.91 0.21 2.57
N GLY A 214 -10.63 0.41 2.27
CA GLY A 214 -10.18 1.31 1.19
C GLY A 214 -10.49 2.78 1.45
N GLY A 215 -10.79 3.15 2.70
CA GLY A 215 -11.27 4.47 3.09
C GLY A 215 -10.19 5.54 3.27
N LEU A 216 -8.93 5.23 2.99
CA LEU A 216 -7.79 6.16 3.04
C LEU A 216 -7.65 6.86 4.42
N GLY A 217 -8.08 6.20 5.49
CA GLY A 217 -8.10 6.74 6.86
C GLY A 217 -9.09 7.89 7.10
N GLN A 218 -10.04 8.13 6.18
CA GLN A 218 -10.89 9.33 6.20
C GLN A 218 -12.06 9.26 7.18
N PHE A 219 -12.51 8.06 7.54
CA PHE A 219 -13.75 7.85 8.29
C PHE A 219 -13.50 7.36 9.72
N GLY A 220 -12.26 6.94 10.02
CA GLY A 220 -11.87 6.51 11.35
C GLY A 220 -10.51 5.80 11.34
N ILE A 221 -10.00 5.55 12.54
CA ILE A 221 -8.78 4.77 12.78
C ILE A 221 -9.18 3.35 13.12
N ILE A 222 -8.72 2.38 12.34
CA ILE A 222 -8.89 0.95 12.61
C ILE A 222 -7.99 0.58 13.79
N SER A 223 -8.59 0.26 14.94
CA SER A 223 -7.86 -0.22 16.13
C SER A 223 -7.81 -1.74 16.21
N ARG A 224 -8.82 -2.45 15.69
CA ARG A 224 -8.80 -3.92 15.60
C ARG A 224 -9.36 -4.37 14.26
N ALA A 225 -8.83 -5.46 13.72
CA ALA A 225 -9.42 -6.17 12.60
C ALA A 225 -9.54 -7.67 12.89
N ARG A 226 -10.69 -8.26 12.52
CA ARG A 226 -10.91 -9.70 12.46
C ARG A 226 -10.62 -10.20 11.05
N ILE A 227 -9.48 -10.84 10.85
CA ILE A 227 -8.99 -11.26 9.54
C ILE A 227 -9.30 -12.75 9.32
N ALA A 228 -9.81 -13.08 8.13
CA ALA A 228 -10.09 -14.45 7.73
C ALA A 228 -8.80 -15.26 7.51
N LEU A 229 -8.79 -16.49 8.01
CA LEU A 229 -7.68 -17.44 7.90
C LEU A 229 -8.06 -18.67 7.07
N GLU A 230 -7.05 -19.37 6.60
CA GLU A 230 -7.11 -20.71 6.04
C GLU A 230 -6.00 -21.59 6.62
N SER A 231 -6.03 -22.88 6.30
CA SER A 231 -4.94 -23.78 6.67
C SER A 231 -3.66 -23.33 6.01
N ALA A 232 -2.61 -23.11 6.80
CA ALA A 232 -1.33 -22.65 6.30
C ALA A 232 -0.64 -23.77 5.48
N PRO A 233 -0.31 -23.52 4.21
CA PRO A 233 0.57 -24.40 3.46
C PRO A 233 1.95 -24.48 4.14
N GLN A 234 2.63 -25.61 3.98
CA GLN A 234 3.99 -25.76 4.53
C GLN A 234 5.04 -25.29 3.52
N ARG A 235 4.77 -25.51 2.23
CA ARG A 235 5.71 -25.29 1.15
C ARG A 235 5.05 -24.64 -0.05
N VAL A 236 5.89 -24.05 -0.88
CA VAL A 236 5.53 -23.36 -2.10
C VAL A 236 6.44 -23.87 -3.21
N ARG A 237 5.85 -24.30 -4.32
CA ARG A 237 6.56 -24.37 -5.59
C ARG A 237 6.44 -23.03 -6.28
N TRP A 238 7.57 -22.37 -6.46
CA TRP A 238 7.65 -21.04 -7.05
C TRP A 238 8.30 -21.12 -8.43
N ILE A 239 7.54 -20.70 -9.44
CA ILE A 239 7.87 -20.86 -10.85
C ILE A 239 7.94 -19.48 -11.51
N ARG A 240 8.93 -19.30 -12.39
CA ARG A 240 9.05 -18.15 -13.29
C ARG A 240 9.29 -18.63 -14.72
N VAL A 241 8.60 -18.04 -15.67
CA VAL A 241 8.74 -18.32 -17.10
C VAL A 241 8.71 -17.01 -17.89
N LEU A 242 9.38 -16.95 -19.04
CA LEU A 242 9.49 -15.74 -19.86
C LEU A 242 8.65 -15.80 -21.14
N TYR A 243 8.19 -14.63 -21.56
CA TYR A 243 7.48 -14.36 -22.80
C TYR A 243 8.16 -13.19 -23.53
N SER A 244 8.21 -13.27 -24.86
CA SER A 244 8.59 -12.14 -25.72
C SER A 244 7.38 -11.43 -26.31
N ASN A 245 6.22 -12.10 -26.35
CA ASN A 245 4.96 -11.55 -26.87
C ASN A 245 4.03 -11.17 -25.71
N PHE A 246 3.61 -9.89 -25.69
CA PHE A 246 2.74 -9.36 -24.65
C PHE A 246 1.34 -9.98 -24.64
N SER A 247 0.78 -10.23 -25.82
CA SER A 247 -0.55 -10.82 -25.97
C SER A 247 -0.57 -12.27 -25.45
N SER A 248 0.47 -13.06 -25.72
CA SER A 248 0.62 -14.40 -25.14
C SER A 248 0.75 -14.34 -23.60
N PHE A 249 1.58 -13.42 -23.09
CA PHE A 249 1.78 -13.24 -21.65
C PHE A 249 0.48 -12.87 -20.92
N THR A 250 -0.25 -11.87 -21.43
CA THR A 250 -1.52 -11.42 -20.82
C THR A 250 -2.62 -12.45 -20.97
N HIS A 251 -2.73 -13.12 -22.13
CA HIS A 251 -3.68 -14.21 -22.32
C HIS A 251 -3.49 -15.34 -21.29
N ASP A 252 -2.24 -15.75 -21.06
CA ASP A 252 -1.93 -16.80 -20.11
C ASP A 252 -2.17 -16.36 -18.65
N GLN A 253 -1.85 -15.12 -18.29
CA GLN A 253 -2.22 -14.56 -16.98
C GLN A 253 -3.74 -14.57 -16.77
N GLU A 254 -4.51 -14.10 -17.76
CA GLU A 254 -5.97 -14.08 -17.71
C GLU A 254 -6.59 -15.48 -17.63
N TYR A 255 -6.05 -16.42 -18.40
CA TYR A 255 -6.44 -17.82 -18.34
C TYR A 255 -6.22 -18.37 -16.93
N LEU A 256 -5.05 -18.17 -16.33
CA LEU A 256 -4.76 -18.67 -14.99
C LEU A 256 -5.70 -18.08 -13.93
N ILE A 257 -5.99 -16.78 -13.98
CA ILE A 257 -6.89 -16.17 -13.00
C ILE A 257 -8.36 -16.56 -13.21
N SER A 258 -8.75 -16.97 -14.42
CA SER A 258 -10.10 -17.47 -14.70
C SER A 258 -10.40 -18.80 -14.00
N LEU A 259 -9.34 -19.54 -13.60
CA LEU A 259 -9.45 -20.81 -12.89
C LEU A 259 -9.76 -20.63 -11.40
N HIS A 260 -10.04 -19.41 -10.91
CA HIS A 260 -10.26 -19.14 -9.49
C HIS A 260 -11.36 -20.00 -8.83
N SER A 261 -12.36 -20.44 -9.60
CA SER A 261 -13.45 -21.32 -9.12
C SER A 261 -13.12 -22.81 -9.22
N GLN A 262 -12.00 -23.19 -9.82
CA GLN A 262 -11.59 -24.59 -9.96
C GLN A 262 -11.04 -25.15 -8.64
N PRO A 263 -11.05 -26.49 -8.46
CA PRO A 263 -10.40 -27.15 -7.34
C PRO A 263 -8.92 -26.76 -7.24
N ALA A 264 -8.36 -26.81 -6.03
CA ALA A 264 -6.96 -26.44 -5.78
C ALA A 264 -5.98 -27.16 -6.71
N ALA A 265 -6.21 -28.44 -7.02
CA ALA A 265 -5.38 -29.22 -7.93
C ALA A 265 -5.28 -28.64 -9.36
N GLN A 266 -6.28 -27.89 -9.81
CA GLN A 266 -6.42 -27.40 -11.18
C GLN A 266 -6.17 -25.88 -11.32
N LYS A 267 -5.54 -25.26 -10.33
CA LYS A 267 -5.14 -23.85 -10.38
C LYS A 267 -3.82 -23.61 -9.64
N PHE A 268 -3.22 -22.45 -9.90
CA PHE A 268 -2.15 -21.88 -9.08
C PHE A 268 -2.76 -21.06 -7.93
N ASP A 269 -1.98 -20.86 -6.88
CA ASP A 269 -2.41 -20.15 -5.67
C ASP A 269 -1.97 -18.67 -5.67
N TYR A 270 -1.03 -18.34 -6.54
CA TYR A 270 -0.49 -16.99 -6.75
C TYR A 270 -0.20 -16.77 -8.24
N VAL A 271 -0.57 -15.60 -8.76
CA VAL A 271 -0.26 -15.16 -10.13
C VAL A 271 0.15 -13.70 -10.10
N GLU A 272 1.41 -13.42 -10.46
CA GLU A 272 1.91 -12.07 -10.76
C GLU A 272 2.68 -12.06 -12.09
N GLY A 273 3.24 -10.91 -12.44
CA GLY A 273 4.20 -10.82 -13.51
C GLY A 273 5.01 -9.53 -13.47
N PHE A 274 6.06 -9.51 -14.28
CA PHE A 274 6.99 -8.40 -14.38
C PHE A 274 7.24 -8.02 -15.83
N VAL A 275 7.45 -6.72 -16.06
CA VAL A 275 8.01 -6.22 -17.32
C VAL A 275 9.52 -6.06 -17.15
N ILE A 276 10.28 -6.58 -18.10
CA ILE A 276 11.74 -6.51 -18.16
C ILE A 276 12.09 -5.71 -19.41
N VAL A 277 12.40 -4.42 -19.23
CA VAL A 277 12.84 -3.52 -20.31
C VAL A 277 14.36 -3.26 -20.29
N ASP A 278 15.04 -3.69 -19.24
CA ASP A 278 16.48 -3.54 -19.01
C ASP A 278 17.06 -4.91 -18.62
N GLU A 279 18.09 -5.36 -19.33
CA GLU A 279 18.76 -6.64 -19.07
C GLU A 279 19.33 -6.70 -17.63
N GLY A 280 19.68 -5.55 -17.04
CA GLY A 280 20.17 -5.44 -15.67
C GLY A 280 19.16 -5.89 -14.61
N LEU A 281 17.86 -5.92 -14.93
CA LEU A 281 16.79 -6.41 -14.03
C LEU A 281 16.79 -7.93 -13.88
N ILE A 282 17.34 -8.68 -14.85
CA ILE A 282 17.34 -10.14 -14.80
C ILE A 282 18.27 -10.65 -13.68
N ASN A 283 19.26 -9.86 -13.28
CA ASN A 283 20.26 -10.25 -12.26
C ASN A 283 20.23 -9.41 -10.98
N ASN A 284 19.26 -8.50 -10.80
CA ASN A 284 19.20 -7.65 -9.61
C ASN A 284 17.85 -7.65 -8.88
N TRP A 285 17.99 -7.43 -7.57
CA TRP A 285 17.03 -7.15 -6.51
C TRP A 285 15.92 -8.20 -6.21
N ARG A 286 15.21 -8.79 -7.18
CA ARG A 286 14.27 -9.94 -6.99
C ARG A 286 14.76 -11.27 -7.58
N SER A 287 15.92 -11.27 -8.23
CA SER A 287 16.39 -12.38 -9.08
C SER A 287 17.71 -13.01 -8.64
N SER A 288 17.81 -13.42 -7.38
CA SER A 288 18.64 -14.60 -7.07
C SER A 288 18.07 -15.90 -7.68
N PHE A 289 16.98 -15.78 -8.46
CA PHE A 289 16.22 -16.86 -9.07
C PHE A 289 16.88 -17.43 -10.33
N PHE A 290 17.29 -16.58 -11.28
CA PHE A 290 18.12 -17.09 -12.38
C PHE A 290 19.52 -17.28 -11.82
N SER A 291 19.86 -18.53 -11.49
CA SER A 291 21.16 -18.84 -10.92
C SER A 291 22.28 -18.29 -11.82
N PRO A 292 23.37 -17.72 -11.26
CA PRO A 292 24.57 -17.40 -12.02
C PRO A 292 25.14 -18.62 -12.79
N SER A 293 24.80 -19.83 -12.35
CA SER A 293 25.19 -21.09 -13.01
C SER A 293 24.33 -21.46 -14.22
N ASN A 294 23.18 -20.81 -14.45
CA ASN A 294 22.33 -21.04 -15.62
C ASN A 294 21.78 -19.70 -16.18
N PRO A 295 22.66 -18.80 -16.66
CA PRO A 295 22.25 -17.50 -17.15
C PRO A 295 21.48 -17.67 -18.47
N VAL A 296 20.16 -17.45 -18.44
CA VAL A 296 19.39 -17.26 -19.66
C VAL A 296 19.92 -16.00 -20.33
N LYS A 297 20.68 -16.14 -21.42
CA LYS A 297 21.11 -15.01 -22.22
C LYS A 297 19.90 -14.47 -22.98
N ILE A 298 19.35 -13.34 -22.55
CA ILE A 298 18.28 -12.59 -23.21
C ILE A 298 18.57 -12.43 -24.71
N SER A 299 19.84 -12.18 -25.07
CA SER A 299 20.30 -12.06 -26.45
C SER A 299 20.08 -13.30 -27.33
N SER A 300 19.94 -14.49 -26.75
CA SER A 300 19.57 -15.72 -27.46
C SER A 300 18.05 -15.92 -27.61
N VAL A 301 17.25 -15.12 -26.90
CA VAL A 301 15.79 -15.29 -26.78
C VAL A 301 15.00 -14.16 -27.46
N VAL A 302 15.52 -12.92 -27.45
CA VAL A 302 14.75 -11.74 -27.86
C VAL A 302 14.66 -11.57 -29.38
N GLY A 303 15.59 -12.10 -30.18
CA GLY A 303 15.61 -11.83 -31.62
C GLY A 303 15.59 -10.31 -31.93
N ALA A 304 15.49 -9.94 -33.21
CA ALA A 304 15.60 -8.54 -33.64
C ALA A 304 14.37 -7.64 -33.33
N ASN A 305 13.37 -8.13 -32.59
CA ASN A 305 12.05 -7.49 -32.44
C ASN A 305 11.75 -7.02 -31.01
N GLY A 306 12.49 -5.98 -30.57
CA GLY A 306 12.08 -5.11 -29.46
C GLY A 306 12.39 -5.66 -28.06
N GLY A 307 13.33 -5.00 -27.37
CA GLY A 307 13.97 -5.41 -26.11
C GLY A 307 13.11 -5.41 -24.83
N VAL A 308 11.84 -5.79 -24.91
CA VAL A 308 10.98 -5.98 -23.72
C VAL A 308 10.61 -7.46 -23.60
N LEU A 309 10.92 -8.05 -22.44
CA LEU A 309 10.46 -9.37 -22.03
C LEU A 309 9.43 -9.24 -20.91
N TYR A 310 8.60 -10.27 -20.78
CA TYR A 310 7.63 -10.38 -19.70
C TYR A 310 7.89 -11.66 -18.92
N CYS A 311 7.82 -11.59 -17.60
CA CYS A 311 8.00 -12.73 -16.72
C CYS A 311 6.67 -13.02 -16.05
N LEU A 312 6.16 -14.23 -16.21
CA LEU A 312 5.04 -14.75 -15.44
C LEU A 312 5.60 -15.39 -14.17
N GLU A 313 5.07 -14.99 -13.02
CA GLU A 313 5.45 -15.53 -11.71
C GLU A 313 4.25 -16.19 -11.06
N ILE A 314 4.36 -17.49 -10.79
CA ILE A 314 3.25 -18.29 -10.27
C ILE A 314 3.70 -19.19 -9.15
N THR A 315 2.78 -19.53 -8.25
CA THR A 315 3.07 -20.52 -7.22
C THR A 315 1.98 -21.57 -7.04
N LYS A 316 2.43 -22.73 -6.57
CA LYS A 316 1.58 -23.81 -6.08
C LYS A 316 1.90 -24.08 -4.62
N ASN A 317 0.91 -23.88 -3.76
CA ASN A 317 0.99 -24.14 -2.33
C ASN A 317 0.74 -25.63 -2.07
N TYR A 318 1.51 -26.23 -1.16
CA TYR A 318 1.29 -27.63 -0.81
C TYR A 318 1.71 -27.97 0.64
N HIS A 319 1.14 -29.06 1.13
CA HIS A 319 1.58 -29.73 2.35
C HIS A 319 2.48 -30.92 2.00
N GLN A 320 3.35 -31.31 2.92
CA GLN A 320 4.32 -32.37 2.67
C GLN A 320 3.67 -33.73 2.34
N LEU A 321 2.47 -33.98 2.86
CA LEU A 321 1.67 -35.18 2.57
C LEU A 321 1.26 -35.28 1.08
N ASN A 322 1.13 -34.13 0.42
CA ASN A 322 0.60 -33.99 -0.94
C ASN A 322 1.72 -33.85 -1.98
N ALA A 323 2.98 -33.79 -1.52
CA ALA A 323 4.13 -33.42 -2.36
C ALA A 323 4.28 -34.32 -3.60
N HIS A 324 3.86 -35.58 -3.51
CA HIS A 324 3.94 -36.57 -4.59
C HIS A 324 3.06 -36.24 -5.81
N ALA A 325 2.00 -35.43 -5.65
CA ALA A 325 1.08 -35.06 -6.73
C ALA A 325 1.43 -33.72 -7.38
N ILE A 326 2.23 -32.88 -6.71
CA ILE A 326 2.47 -31.48 -7.12
C ILE A 326 3.21 -31.39 -8.46
N ASP A 327 4.13 -32.33 -8.74
CA ASP A 327 4.86 -32.36 -10.02
C ASP A 327 3.89 -32.53 -11.19
N GLN A 328 2.96 -33.49 -11.09
CA GLN A 328 1.96 -33.75 -12.12
C GLN A 328 0.99 -32.57 -12.27
N GLU A 329 0.46 -32.04 -11.16
CA GLU A 329 -0.46 -30.91 -11.19
C GLU A 329 0.16 -29.67 -11.86
N VAL A 330 1.42 -29.37 -11.52
CA VAL A 330 2.16 -28.25 -12.10
C VAL A 330 2.41 -28.49 -13.59
N GLU A 331 2.85 -29.69 -13.98
CA GLU A 331 3.10 -30.03 -15.38
C GLU A 331 1.82 -29.91 -16.23
N GLU A 332 0.68 -30.39 -15.74
CA GLU A 332 -0.62 -30.27 -16.42
C GLU A 332 -1.09 -28.83 -16.60
N LEU A 333 -0.78 -27.95 -15.65
CA LEU A 333 -1.09 -26.52 -15.74
C LEU A 333 -0.15 -25.80 -16.70
N LEU A 334 1.16 -26.05 -16.60
CA LEU A 334 2.18 -25.41 -17.43
C LEU A 334 2.05 -25.78 -18.92
N LYS A 335 1.66 -27.03 -19.23
CA LYS A 335 1.41 -27.49 -20.62
C LYS A 335 0.35 -26.68 -21.39
N LYS A 336 -0.48 -25.92 -20.68
CA LYS A 336 -1.54 -25.09 -21.26
C LYS A 336 -1.08 -23.65 -21.56
N LEU A 337 0.16 -23.32 -21.19
CA LEU A 337 0.74 -21.98 -21.33
C LEU A 337 1.69 -21.92 -22.53
N ASN A 338 1.94 -20.71 -23.02
CA ASN A 338 2.65 -20.38 -24.25
C ASN A 338 3.99 -19.66 -23.98
N TYR A 339 4.58 -19.89 -22.80
CA TYR A 339 5.89 -19.34 -22.45
C TYR A 339 7.01 -19.97 -23.27
N ILE A 340 8.20 -19.37 -23.21
CA ILE A 340 9.40 -19.89 -23.88
C ILE A 340 9.94 -21.07 -23.06
N PRO A 341 9.85 -22.33 -23.51
CA PRO A 341 10.06 -23.50 -22.64
C PRO A 341 11.43 -23.55 -21.96
N ALA A 342 12.48 -23.06 -22.65
CA ALA A 342 13.84 -23.01 -22.13
C ALA A 342 14.06 -22.02 -20.97
N THR A 343 13.03 -21.24 -20.61
CA THR A 343 13.11 -20.19 -19.58
C THR A 343 12.39 -20.56 -18.29
N GLU A 344 11.86 -21.79 -18.20
CA GLU A 344 11.25 -22.29 -16.98
C GLU A 344 12.27 -22.41 -15.85
N PHE A 345 12.01 -21.68 -14.78
CA PHE A 345 12.72 -21.79 -13.53
C PHE A 345 11.75 -22.17 -12.43
N THR A 346 12.11 -23.19 -11.65
CA THR A 346 11.27 -23.75 -10.60
C THR A 346 12.11 -23.98 -9.34
N THR A 347 11.57 -23.62 -8.18
CA THR A 347 12.17 -23.94 -6.88
C THR A 347 11.11 -24.20 -5.82
N ASP A 348 11.48 -24.97 -4.80
CA ASP A 348 10.62 -25.34 -3.69
C ASP A 348 11.17 -24.77 -2.38
N LEU A 349 10.37 -23.96 -1.69
CA LEU A 349 10.77 -23.27 -0.46
C LEU A 349 9.64 -23.28 0.59
N PRO A 350 9.95 -23.03 1.87
CA PRO A 350 8.93 -22.83 2.90
C PRO A 350 7.95 -21.70 2.53
N TYR A 351 6.68 -21.86 2.92
CA TYR A 351 5.64 -20.85 2.66
C TYR A 351 5.99 -19.47 3.21
N VAL A 352 6.54 -19.41 4.42
CA VAL A 352 6.98 -18.16 5.07
C VAL A 352 8.09 -17.48 4.28
N ASP A 353 9.06 -18.25 3.78
CA ASP A 353 10.17 -17.72 2.99
C ASP A 353 9.71 -17.11 1.66
N PHE A 354 8.64 -17.65 1.06
CA PHE A 354 8.02 -17.07 -0.13
C PHE A 354 7.29 -15.77 0.20
N LEU A 355 6.45 -15.76 1.24
CA LEU A 355 5.70 -14.55 1.62
C LEU A 355 6.63 -13.41 2.05
N ASP A 356 7.71 -13.71 2.78
CA ASP A 356 8.68 -12.72 3.27
C ASP A 356 9.84 -12.43 2.29
N ARG A 357 9.70 -12.84 1.02
CA ARG A 357 10.76 -12.73 0.00
C ARG A 357 11.26 -11.30 -0.22
N VAL A 358 10.41 -10.28 -0.02
CA VAL A 358 10.78 -8.87 -0.22
C VAL A 358 11.62 -8.33 0.93
N HIS A 359 11.49 -8.85 2.16
CA HIS A 359 12.36 -8.42 3.27
C HIS A 359 13.83 -8.78 3.02
N LYS A 360 14.10 -9.94 2.40
CA LYS A 360 15.45 -10.30 1.94
C LYS A 360 16.01 -9.29 0.92
N ALA A 361 15.16 -8.75 0.04
CA ALA A 361 15.55 -7.72 -0.91
C ALA A 361 15.77 -6.37 -0.23
N GLU A 362 14.92 -5.99 0.72
CA GLU A 362 15.08 -4.81 1.57
C GLU A 362 16.44 -4.82 2.26
N LEU A 363 16.77 -5.88 3.00
CA LEU A 363 18.04 -5.98 3.74
C LEU A 363 19.26 -5.82 2.82
N LYS A 364 19.18 -6.38 1.61
CA LYS A 364 20.23 -6.25 0.58
C LYS A 364 20.33 -4.83 0.02
N LEU A 365 19.23 -4.10 -0.12
CA LEU A 365 19.23 -2.71 -0.57
C LEU A 365 19.71 -1.77 0.54
N ARG A 366 19.28 -2.01 1.79
CA ARG A 366 19.74 -1.27 2.98
C ARG A 366 21.26 -1.36 3.15
N SER A 367 21.85 -2.55 2.98
CA SER A 367 23.31 -2.72 3.09
C SER A 367 24.10 -1.97 2.00
N LYS A 368 23.43 -1.52 0.93
CA LYS A 368 23.99 -0.70 -0.13
C LYS A 368 23.59 0.78 -0.05
N GLY A 369 22.79 1.17 0.93
CA GLY A 369 22.23 2.53 1.02
C GLY A 369 21.19 2.85 -0.05
N LEU A 370 20.57 1.83 -0.66
CA LEU A 370 19.63 1.97 -1.79
C LEU A 370 18.16 1.79 -1.37
N TRP A 371 17.88 1.66 -0.07
CA TRP A 371 16.51 1.52 0.45
C TRP A 371 15.94 2.81 1.02
N GLU A 372 16.75 3.65 1.67
CA GLU A 372 16.28 4.94 2.21
C GLU A 372 16.58 6.06 1.20
N VAL A 373 15.99 5.92 0.00
CA VAL A 373 16.11 6.86 -1.12
C VAL A 373 14.70 7.32 -1.55
N PRO A 374 14.53 8.40 -2.33
CA PRO A 374 13.18 8.80 -2.77
C PRO A 374 12.55 7.75 -3.70
N HIS A 375 11.27 7.45 -3.49
CA HIS A 375 10.53 6.44 -4.25
C HIS A 375 9.35 7.07 -5.01
N PRO A 376 9.56 7.61 -6.23
CA PRO A 376 8.48 8.16 -7.05
C PRO A 376 7.66 7.03 -7.70
N TRP A 377 7.02 6.20 -6.88
CA TRP A 377 6.21 5.07 -7.35
C TRP A 377 4.98 5.55 -8.11
N LEU A 378 4.59 4.77 -9.13
CA LEU A 378 3.34 4.96 -9.86
C LEU A 378 2.59 3.63 -9.91
N ASN A 379 1.47 3.54 -9.19
CA ASN A 379 0.66 2.34 -9.10
C ASN A 379 -0.72 2.61 -9.71
N LEU A 380 -1.08 1.85 -10.74
CA LEU A 380 -2.27 2.06 -11.55
C LEU A 380 -3.08 0.77 -11.63
N PHE A 381 -4.39 0.90 -11.60
CA PHE A 381 -5.31 -0.08 -12.15
C PHE A 381 -5.64 0.30 -13.59
N VAL A 382 -5.33 -0.60 -14.53
CA VAL A 382 -5.54 -0.42 -15.97
C VAL A 382 -6.65 -1.39 -16.42
N PRO A 383 -7.70 -0.92 -17.11
CA PRO A 383 -8.74 -1.80 -17.64
C PRO A 383 -8.16 -2.82 -18.63
N LYS A 384 -8.63 -4.08 -18.59
CA LYS A 384 -8.15 -5.15 -19.48
C LYS A 384 -8.24 -4.74 -20.95
N SER A 385 -9.34 -4.11 -21.37
CA SER A 385 -9.56 -3.72 -22.77
C SER A 385 -8.50 -2.77 -23.34
N ARG A 386 -7.73 -2.10 -22.47
CA ARG A 386 -6.72 -1.10 -22.83
C ARG A 386 -5.29 -1.49 -22.44
N ILE A 387 -5.07 -2.71 -21.96
CA ILE A 387 -3.74 -3.12 -21.48
C ILE A 387 -2.72 -3.24 -22.62
N ASP A 388 -3.15 -3.64 -23.83
CA ASP A 388 -2.31 -3.67 -25.02
C ASP A 388 -1.88 -2.26 -25.48
N ASP A 389 -2.77 -1.27 -25.36
CA ASP A 389 -2.44 0.12 -25.66
C ASP A 389 -1.44 0.68 -24.63
N PHE A 390 -1.60 0.28 -23.37
CA PHE A 390 -0.67 0.63 -22.30
C PHE A 390 0.72 0.03 -22.55
N ASP A 391 0.84 -1.24 -22.95
CA ASP A 391 2.12 -1.85 -23.32
C ASP A 391 2.83 -1.07 -24.43
N LYS A 392 2.11 -0.81 -25.53
CA LYS A 392 2.66 -0.08 -26.70
C LYS A 392 3.12 1.32 -26.34
N GLY A 393 2.32 2.06 -25.56
CA GLY A 393 2.62 3.45 -25.22
C GLY A 393 3.63 3.61 -24.09
N VAL A 394 3.59 2.73 -23.08
CA VAL A 394 4.37 2.88 -21.85
C VAL A 394 5.59 1.97 -21.88
N PHE A 395 5.40 0.64 -21.88
CA PHE A 395 6.52 -0.30 -21.74
C PHE A 395 7.43 -0.29 -22.96
N ARG A 396 6.85 -0.23 -24.16
CA ARG A 396 7.60 -0.17 -25.44
C ARG A 396 7.84 1.25 -25.94
N GLY A 397 7.28 2.26 -25.26
CA GLY A 397 7.35 3.67 -25.62
C GLY A 397 8.06 4.50 -24.57
N ILE A 398 7.30 5.10 -23.66
CA ILE A 398 7.76 6.11 -22.69
C ILE A 398 8.94 5.63 -21.83
N LEU A 399 8.98 4.35 -21.44
CA LEU A 399 10.04 3.82 -20.57
C LEU A 399 11.38 3.65 -21.29
N GLY A 400 11.39 3.49 -22.62
CA GLY A 400 12.61 3.17 -23.35
C GLY A 400 13.24 1.84 -22.89
N ASN A 401 14.55 1.85 -22.67
CA ASN A 401 15.35 0.66 -22.31
C ASN A 401 16.05 0.75 -20.94
N LYS A 402 15.64 1.70 -20.09
CA LYS A 402 16.23 1.91 -18.76
C LYS A 402 15.13 2.05 -17.72
N THR A 403 15.34 1.45 -16.55
CA THR A 403 14.43 1.56 -15.40
C THR A 403 15.21 1.69 -14.11
N SER A 404 14.54 2.25 -13.09
CA SER A 404 15.12 2.41 -11.76
C SER A 404 14.35 1.59 -10.72
N GLY A 405 14.10 0.31 -11.02
CA GLY A 405 13.28 -0.57 -10.18
C GLY A 405 12.36 -1.47 -11.00
N PRO A 406 11.63 -2.39 -10.37
CA PRO A 406 10.75 -3.30 -11.08
C PRO A 406 9.48 -2.63 -11.60
N ILE A 407 8.86 -3.33 -12.54
CA ILE A 407 7.54 -3.01 -13.07
C ILE A 407 6.68 -4.26 -12.88
N LEU A 408 5.74 -4.22 -11.95
CA LEU A 408 4.76 -5.29 -11.78
C LEU A 408 3.61 -5.11 -12.77
N ILE A 409 3.15 -6.22 -13.32
CA ILE A 409 1.94 -6.29 -14.11
C ILE A 409 1.21 -7.63 -13.90
N TYR A 410 -0.04 -7.58 -13.45
CA TYR A 410 -0.87 -8.77 -13.32
C TYR A 410 -2.37 -8.44 -13.26
N PRO A 411 -3.23 -9.32 -13.80
CA PRO A 411 -4.67 -9.13 -13.80
C PRO A 411 -5.31 -9.57 -12.48
N MET A 412 -6.48 -9.01 -12.20
CA MET A 412 -7.34 -9.36 -11.07
C MET A 412 -8.80 -9.45 -11.52
N ASN A 413 -9.58 -10.28 -10.82
CA ASN A 413 -11.01 -10.46 -11.06
C ASN A 413 -11.82 -9.44 -10.24
N LYS A 414 -12.61 -8.58 -10.90
CA LYS A 414 -13.45 -7.56 -10.23
C LYS A 414 -14.51 -8.17 -9.32
N ASN A 415 -15.01 -9.36 -9.64
CA ASN A 415 -15.97 -10.09 -8.81
C ASN A 415 -15.44 -10.48 -7.40
N LYS A 416 -14.14 -10.27 -7.13
CA LYS A 416 -13.53 -10.46 -5.80
C LYS A 416 -13.46 -9.17 -4.97
N TRP A 417 -13.94 -8.06 -5.53
CA TRP A 417 -13.93 -6.74 -4.92
C TRP A 417 -15.37 -6.34 -4.57
N ASP A 418 -15.57 -5.81 -3.36
CA ASP A 418 -16.87 -5.29 -2.96
C ASP A 418 -17.01 -3.82 -3.36
N GLU A 419 -17.96 -3.53 -4.23
CA GLU A 419 -18.22 -2.16 -4.70
C GLU A 419 -18.74 -1.23 -3.62
N ARG A 420 -19.27 -1.75 -2.50
CA ARG A 420 -19.70 -0.95 -1.34
C ARG A 420 -18.51 -0.33 -0.60
N SER A 421 -17.34 -0.97 -0.69
CA SER A 421 -16.10 -0.43 -0.10
C SER A 421 -15.67 0.88 -0.77
N SER A 422 -14.84 1.66 -0.09
CA SER A 422 -14.38 2.96 -0.58
C SER A 422 -13.30 2.88 -1.66
N VAL A 423 -12.82 1.67 -1.99
CA VAL A 423 -11.83 1.47 -3.04
C VAL A 423 -12.39 1.78 -4.43
N VAL A 424 -11.52 2.25 -5.31
CA VAL A 424 -11.87 2.60 -6.69
C VAL A 424 -11.11 1.70 -7.66
N THR A 425 -11.86 0.99 -8.50
CA THR A 425 -11.33 0.09 -9.54
C THR A 425 -11.89 0.48 -10.91
N PRO A 426 -11.24 0.06 -12.02
CA PRO A 426 -11.83 0.12 -13.35
C PRO A 426 -13.17 -0.63 -13.43
N ASN A 427 -14.04 -0.22 -14.36
CA ASN A 427 -15.34 -0.84 -14.57
C ASN A 427 -15.28 -1.96 -15.62
N GLU A 428 -14.42 -2.96 -15.39
CA GLU A 428 -14.30 -4.16 -16.22
C GLU A 428 -14.13 -5.39 -15.34
N GLU A 429 -14.66 -6.54 -15.76
CA GLU A 429 -14.57 -7.81 -15.02
C GLU A 429 -13.13 -8.24 -14.71
N VAL A 430 -12.19 -7.85 -15.57
CA VAL A 430 -10.75 -8.01 -15.36
C VAL A 430 -10.08 -6.65 -15.54
N PHE A 431 -9.15 -6.35 -14.64
CA PHE A 431 -8.27 -5.20 -14.75
C PHE A 431 -6.89 -5.57 -14.20
N TYR A 432 -5.87 -4.82 -14.61
CA TYR A 432 -4.49 -5.08 -14.25
C TYR A 432 -4.01 -4.12 -13.17
N LEU A 433 -3.24 -4.62 -12.20
CA LEU A 433 -2.27 -3.76 -11.53
C LEU A 433 -1.12 -3.51 -12.51
N VAL A 434 -0.70 -2.26 -12.62
CA VAL A 434 0.60 -1.86 -13.17
C VAL A 434 1.30 -0.99 -12.13
N ALA A 435 2.41 -1.47 -11.58
CA ALA A 435 3.15 -0.77 -10.53
C ALA A 435 4.62 -0.58 -10.90
N LEU A 436 5.01 0.68 -11.09
CA LEU A 436 6.39 1.08 -11.37
C LEU A 436 7.04 1.46 -10.03
N LEU A 437 7.79 0.52 -9.45
CA LEU A 437 8.37 0.65 -8.10
C LEU A 437 9.76 1.27 -8.19
N ARG A 438 9.80 2.56 -8.50
CA ARG A 438 11.02 3.31 -8.80
C ARG A 438 11.78 3.73 -7.53
N SER A 439 13.11 3.74 -7.60
CA SER A 439 14.03 4.35 -6.63
C SER A 439 14.82 5.44 -7.34
N ALA A 440 14.78 6.67 -6.82
CA ALA A 440 15.56 7.77 -7.36
C ALA A 440 16.96 7.78 -6.72
N LEU A 441 18.00 7.92 -7.54
CA LEU A 441 19.39 7.89 -7.10
C LEU A 441 20.10 9.20 -7.46
N ASP A 442 21.00 9.64 -6.58
CA ASP A 442 21.92 10.76 -6.82
C ASP A 442 23.32 10.21 -7.11
N ASN A 443 23.48 9.63 -8.30
CA ASN A 443 24.72 8.98 -8.76
C ASN A 443 25.28 9.57 -10.06
N GLY A 444 24.76 10.72 -10.49
CA GLY A 444 25.12 11.39 -11.74
C GLY A 444 24.40 10.86 -12.99
N GLU A 445 23.56 9.83 -12.90
CA GLU A 445 22.75 9.36 -14.02
C GLU A 445 21.39 10.07 -14.06
N GLU A 446 21.20 10.98 -15.04
CA GLU A 446 20.00 11.81 -15.19
C GLU A 446 18.69 10.98 -15.18
N THR A 447 18.69 9.81 -15.85
CA THR A 447 17.54 8.91 -15.96
C THR A 447 17.12 8.24 -14.65
N GLN A 448 17.90 8.40 -13.58
CA GLN A 448 17.61 7.88 -12.23
C GLN A 448 17.29 8.99 -11.22
N THR A 449 17.32 10.26 -11.63
CA THR A 449 16.99 11.38 -10.73
C THR A 449 15.50 11.40 -10.38
N LEU A 450 15.18 11.97 -9.22
CA LEU A 450 13.79 12.12 -8.77
C LEU A 450 12.96 12.95 -9.76
N GLU A 451 13.55 14.02 -10.31
CA GLU A 451 12.89 14.90 -11.28
C GLU A 451 12.54 14.13 -12.56
N TYR A 452 13.50 13.45 -13.17
CA TYR A 452 13.30 12.65 -14.38
C TYR A 452 12.22 11.58 -14.19
N LEU A 453 12.29 10.80 -13.11
CA LEU A 453 11.34 9.73 -12.83
C LEU A 453 9.93 10.28 -12.56
N SER A 454 9.84 11.43 -11.88
CA SER A 454 8.56 12.12 -11.65
C SER A 454 7.97 12.69 -12.93
N ASP A 455 8.78 13.23 -13.84
CA ASP A 455 8.35 13.68 -15.16
C ASP A 455 7.88 12.54 -16.05
N GLN A 456 8.58 11.41 -16.02
CA GLN A 456 8.17 10.21 -16.73
C GLN A 456 6.82 9.69 -16.20
N ASN A 457 6.58 9.71 -14.88
CA ASN A 457 5.27 9.39 -14.31
C ASN A 457 4.17 10.35 -14.82
N ARG A 458 4.45 11.66 -14.89
CA ARG A 458 3.52 12.66 -15.47
C ARG A 458 3.26 12.39 -16.95
N GLN A 459 4.26 11.94 -17.71
CA GLN A 459 4.11 11.58 -19.10
C GLN A 459 3.21 10.35 -19.28
N ILE A 460 3.37 9.32 -18.44
CA ILE A 460 2.51 8.12 -18.45
C ILE A 460 1.05 8.48 -18.15
N LEU A 461 0.81 9.32 -17.13
CA LEU A 461 -0.54 9.76 -16.77
C LEU A 461 -1.19 10.57 -17.90
N ARG A 462 -0.44 11.49 -18.55
CA ARG A 462 -0.91 12.25 -19.71
C ARG A 462 -1.23 11.34 -20.90
N PHE A 463 -0.36 10.39 -21.21
CA PHE A 463 -0.61 9.40 -22.26
C PHE A 463 -1.92 8.63 -22.01
N CYS A 464 -2.16 8.18 -20.78
CA CYS A 464 -3.40 7.48 -20.44
C CYS A 464 -4.63 8.36 -20.67
N ASP A 465 -4.58 9.64 -20.31
CA ASP A 465 -5.67 10.59 -20.52
C ASP A 465 -5.92 10.85 -22.02
N ASP A 466 -4.86 11.19 -22.77
CA ASP A 466 -4.90 11.46 -24.21
C ASP A 466 -5.40 10.25 -25.03
N ALA A 467 -4.99 9.03 -24.63
CA ALA A 467 -5.44 7.79 -25.25
C ALA A 467 -6.80 7.30 -24.73
N GLY A 468 -7.43 8.03 -23.79
CA GLY A 468 -8.72 7.67 -23.20
C GLY A 468 -8.70 6.39 -22.36
N ILE A 469 -7.53 5.95 -21.88
CA ILE A 469 -7.36 4.80 -20.99
C ILE A 469 -7.86 5.21 -19.61
N LYS A 470 -9.03 4.68 -19.20
CA LYS A 470 -9.69 5.02 -17.93
C LYS A 470 -9.02 4.33 -16.73
N ILE A 471 -7.76 4.69 -16.48
CA ILE A 471 -6.99 4.20 -15.34
C ILE A 471 -7.56 4.71 -14.00
N LYS A 472 -7.28 3.98 -12.92
CA LYS A 472 -7.44 4.46 -11.54
C LYS A 472 -6.09 4.34 -10.84
N GLN A 473 -5.71 5.31 -10.01
CA GLN A 473 -4.49 5.17 -9.21
C GLN A 473 -4.74 4.28 -7.99
N TYR A 474 -3.85 3.33 -7.74
CA TYR A 474 -3.76 2.63 -6.46
C TYR A 474 -2.74 3.35 -5.57
N LEU A 475 -3.00 3.45 -4.26
CA LEU A 475 -2.31 4.39 -3.37
C LEU A 475 -2.38 5.84 -3.92
N PRO A 476 -3.59 6.34 -4.25
CA PRO A 476 -3.76 7.58 -5.02
C PRO A 476 -3.17 8.79 -4.29
N HIS A 477 -2.66 9.73 -5.09
CA HIS A 477 -2.28 11.05 -4.60
C HIS A 477 -2.69 12.13 -5.58
N TYR A 478 -3.59 13.00 -5.13
CA TYR A 478 -4.07 14.16 -5.90
C TYR A 478 -3.96 15.43 -5.07
N ASN A 479 -3.85 16.57 -5.76
CA ASN A 479 -3.61 17.86 -5.11
C ASN A 479 -4.88 18.70 -4.94
N THR A 480 -5.96 18.34 -5.63
CA THR A 480 -7.20 19.10 -5.63
C THR A 480 -8.40 18.20 -5.38
N GLN A 481 -9.44 18.76 -4.75
CA GLN A 481 -10.69 18.05 -4.55
C GLN A 481 -11.35 17.64 -5.88
N LYS A 482 -11.21 18.46 -6.93
CA LYS A 482 -11.70 18.12 -8.28
C LYS A 482 -11.07 16.81 -8.80
N GLN A 483 -9.75 16.67 -8.69
CA GLN A 483 -9.08 15.43 -9.08
C GLN A 483 -9.54 14.23 -8.26
N TRP A 484 -9.82 14.42 -6.96
CA TRP A 484 -10.41 13.38 -6.13
C TRP A 484 -11.84 13.03 -6.56
N MET A 485 -12.67 14.01 -6.90
CA MET A 485 -14.01 13.78 -7.47
C MET A 485 -13.92 12.97 -8.76
N ASP A 486 -12.99 13.31 -9.65
CA ASP A 486 -12.75 12.57 -10.90
C ASP A 486 -12.24 11.14 -10.63
N HIS A 487 -11.39 10.97 -9.61
CA HIS A 487 -10.92 9.66 -9.16
C HIS A 487 -12.08 8.79 -8.66
N PHE A 488 -12.88 9.27 -7.70
CA PHE A 488 -14.01 8.52 -7.17
C PHE A 488 -15.15 8.34 -8.18
N GLY A 489 -15.30 9.27 -9.13
CA GLY A 489 -16.38 9.26 -10.11
C GLY A 489 -17.74 9.19 -9.43
N ASP A 490 -18.55 8.21 -9.85
CA ASP A 490 -19.91 8.00 -9.32
C ASP A 490 -19.94 7.64 -7.82
N LYS A 491 -18.81 7.21 -7.23
CA LYS A 491 -18.70 6.97 -5.78
C LYS A 491 -18.58 8.25 -4.96
N TRP A 492 -18.29 9.41 -5.56
CA TRP A 492 -18.02 10.65 -4.81
C TRP A 492 -19.15 11.06 -3.84
N PRO A 493 -20.44 11.05 -4.23
CA PRO A 493 -21.52 11.43 -3.31
C PRO A 493 -21.56 10.55 -2.04
N MET A 494 -21.35 9.25 -2.20
CA MET A 494 -21.26 8.29 -1.08
C MET A 494 -20.05 8.59 -0.18
N ILE A 495 -18.88 8.83 -0.77
CA ILE A 495 -17.66 9.20 -0.03
C ILE A 495 -17.86 10.49 0.76
N TYR A 496 -18.49 11.50 0.16
CA TYR A 496 -18.83 12.76 0.84
C TYR A 496 -19.80 12.54 2.00
N GLN A 497 -20.86 11.77 1.79
CA GLN A 497 -21.84 11.44 2.84
C GLN A 497 -21.18 10.72 4.03
N ARG A 498 -20.37 9.69 3.76
CA ARG A 498 -19.58 8.98 4.78
C ARG A 498 -18.66 9.93 5.54
N LYS A 499 -18.04 10.89 4.84
CA LYS A 499 -17.18 11.89 5.49
C LYS A 499 -17.98 12.74 6.47
N MET A 500 -19.16 13.22 6.06
CA MET A 500 -20.06 14.00 6.93
C MET A 500 -20.59 13.20 8.11
N GLU A 501 -20.80 11.90 7.92
CA GLU A 501 -21.29 11.04 8.99
C GLU A 501 -20.21 10.74 10.03
N PHE A 502 -19.00 10.38 9.59
CA PHE A 502 -17.98 9.82 10.48
C PHE A 502 -16.85 10.79 10.86
N ASP A 503 -16.56 11.81 10.04
CA ASP A 503 -15.58 12.86 10.35
C ASP A 503 -16.02 14.24 9.80
N PRO A 504 -17.10 14.84 10.35
CA PRO A 504 -17.68 16.08 9.81
C PRO A 504 -16.77 17.31 9.99
N LYS A 505 -15.75 17.25 10.85
CA LYS A 505 -14.75 18.33 11.00
C LYS A 505 -13.53 18.15 10.09
N HIS A 506 -13.47 17.05 9.33
CA HIS A 506 -12.37 16.72 8.43
C HIS A 506 -11.00 16.71 9.12
N ILE A 507 -10.93 16.17 10.33
CA ILE A 507 -9.69 16.17 11.12
C ILE A 507 -8.77 14.98 10.82
N LEU A 508 -9.31 13.89 10.26
CA LEU A 508 -8.57 12.66 10.05
C LEU A 508 -7.81 12.62 8.72
N ALA A 509 -6.58 12.08 8.76
CA ALA A 509 -5.77 11.71 7.60
C ALA A 509 -5.68 12.80 6.52
N THR A 510 -5.40 14.04 6.95
CA THR A 510 -5.38 15.23 6.08
C THR A 510 -4.25 15.20 5.05
N GLY A 511 -3.23 14.37 5.27
CA GLY A 511 -2.18 14.08 4.28
C GLY A 511 -2.71 13.53 2.95
N GLN A 512 -3.91 12.94 2.92
CA GLN A 512 -4.59 12.52 1.69
C GLN A 512 -5.05 13.69 0.81
N ARG A 513 -5.27 14.87 1.38
CA ARG A 513 -5.72 16.09 0.67
C ARG A 513 -7.08 15.94 -0.04
N ILE A 514 -7.95 15.05 0.43
CA ILE A 514 -9.31 14.88 -0.10
C ILE A 514 -10.24 15.97 0.42
N PHE A 515 -10.22 16.17 1.75
CA PHE A 515 -11.04 17.13 2.46
C PHE A 515 -10.14 18.08 3.26
N GLN A 516 -10.48 19.37 3.25
CA GLN A 516 -9.78 20.37 4.06
C GLN A 516 -10.41 20.45 5.45
N PRO A 517 -9.60 20.55 6.52
CA PRO A 517 -10.11 20.72 7.89
C PRO A 517 -11.12 21.86 8.00
N ASN A 518 -12.25 21.59 8.65
CA ASN A 518 -13.31 22.57 8.86
C ASN A 518 -13.28 23.09 10.30
N PHE A 519 -12.30 23.96 10.57
CA PHE A 519 -12.16 24.66 11.84
C PHE A 519 -12.78 26.07 11.75
N ARG A 520 -13.29 26.59 12.87
CA ARG A 520 -13.72 27.99 12.92
C ARG A 520 -12.48 28.88 12.77
N THR A 521 -12.42 29.66 11.69
CA THR A 521 -11.33 30.62 11.47
C THR A 521 -11.41 31.77 12.46
N TYR A 522 -10.25 32.22 12.93
CA TYR A 522 -10.12 33.39 13.81
C TYR A 522 -10.55 34.65 13.04
N THR A 523 -11.73 35.20 13.33
CA THR A 523 -12.01 36.63 13.03
C THR A 523 -11.43 37.45 14.16
N GLY A 524 -10.12 37.67 14.13
CA GLY A 524 -9.49 38.63 15.01
C GLY A 524 -9.99 40.03 14.66
N SER A 525 -10.86 40.59 15.50
CA SER A 525 -11.04 42.04 15.55
C SER A 525 -9.67 42.65 15.89
N MET A 526 -9.14 43.47 14.97
CA MET A 526 -7.97 44.32 15.22
C MET A 526 -8.17 45.21 16.45
#